data_AF-I2JIE5-F1
#
_entry.id   AF-I2JIE5-F1
#
_cell.length_a   1.000
_cell.length_b   1.000
_cell.length_c   1.000
_cell.angle_alpha   90.00
_cell.angle_beta   90.00
_cell.angle_gamma   90.00
#
_symmetry.space_group_name_H-M   'P 1'
#
loop_
_entity.id
_entity.type
_entity.pdbx_description
1 polymer ?
#
loop_
_entity_poly.entity_id
_entity_poly.type
_entity_poly.pdbx_seq_one_letter_code
_entity_poly.pdbx_strand_id
1 'polypeptide(L)'
;MGSISRATSSVHLSQSAITQGLAKLEQELDILLFTRSSTGLHATEAGEIFLRRAERAVNWLTAIEQATSLRSGRKTQPLYRRLTSTQLRTLLSVVEQGSYSRAAQHLGLTQPTVHRAIKELEIVCNQELFQRSPAGMEPSWLARKMARLTSLFLSEIRLGREEVEELKGLSAGSVRIGCLPLARTKLVPHAVTHLLNEFPAAHISIIDGPYEEQLHALLHGQLDMIVGALRHPSPSPEIEQQFLFRDSLHLVVRASHPLAGRAAPPTAELRNLGWIAPKHNTPARETFSRFFADSGFDPPTQMIECSSLVAIRSLLLDSDRVALLPARQVELEVEMGILAASPQPLEGTGRDIGITVRKNWQPTRLQKRFLALLDNF
;
A
#
# COMPACT_ATOMS: atom_id res chain seq x y z
N MET A 1 36.66 0.69 -2.90
CA MET A 1 37.68 1.67 -2.46
C MET A 1 37.51 2.98 -3.20
N GLY A 2 37.25 4.07 -2.48
CA GLY A 2 37.04 5.40 -3.08
C GLY A 2 37.89 6.49 -2.44
N SER A 3 38.05 7.60 -3.13
CA SER A 3 38.43 8.88 -2.52
C SER A 3 37.37 9.91 -2.88
N ILE A 4 37.09 10.86 -1.99
CA ILE A 4 36.13 11.94 -2.26
C ILE A 4 36.56 12.72 -3.51
N SER A 5 37.87 12.89 -3.71
CA SER A 5 38.46 13.51 -4.91
C SER A 5 38.23 12.69 -6.20
N ARG A 6 38.07 11.37 -6.16
CA ARG A 6 37.65 10.58 -7.34
C ARG A 6 36.14 10.65 -7.56
N ALA A 7 35.35 10.86 -6.50
CA ALA A 7 33.89 10.97 -6.59
C ALA A 7 33.43 12.31 -7.20
N THR A 8 34.20 13.39 -7.08
CA THR A 8 33.90 14.67 -7.74
C THR A 8 33.82 14.52 -9.26
N SER A 9 34.70 13.69 -9.85
CA SER A 9 34.76 13.38 -11.27
C SER A 9 33.49 12.69 -11.79
N SER A 10 32.80 11.91 -10.94
CA SER A 10 31.63 11.12 -11.33
C SER A 10 30.30 11.83 -11.03
N VAL A 11 30.25 12.69 -10.00
CA VAL A 11 29.00 13.32 -9.53
C VAL A 11 28.88 14.79 -10.00
N HIS A 12 29.92 15.39 -10.60
CA HIS A 12 29.94 16.80 -11.04
C HIS A 12 29.57 17.80 -9.93
N LEU A 13 29.87 17.45 -8.68
CA LEU A 13 29.77 18.31 -7.52
C LEU A 13 31.17 18.70 -7.04
N SER A 14 31.29 19.86 -6.40
CA SER A 14 32.54 20.23 -5.75
C SER A 14 32.85 19.25 -4.60
N GLN A 15 34.13 19.10 -4.27
CA GLN A 15 34.55 18.27 -3.14
C GLN A 15 33.90 18.74 -1.83
N SER A 16 33.74 20.05 -1.65
CA SER A 16 33.04 20.63 -0.50
C SER A 16 31.57 20.26 -0.46
N ALA A 17 30.86 20.30 -1.59
CA ALA A 17 29.45 19.93 -1.67
C ALA A 17 29.22 18.44 -1.36
N ILE A 18 30.08 17.55 -1.88
CA ILE A 18 30.01 16.11 -1.55
C ILE A 18 30.27 15.88 -0.07
N THR A 19 31.29 16.53 0.49
CA THR A 19 31.65 16.38 1.91
C THR A 19 30.52 16.89 2.81
N GLN A 20 29.96 18.07 2.51
CA GLN A 20 28.86 18.66 3.28
C GLN A 20 27.57 17.84 3.15
N GLY A 21 27.25 17.35 1.95
CA GLY A 21 26.10 16.49 1.72
C GLY A 21 26.20 15.18 2.48
N LEU A 22 27.39 14.56 2.50
CA LEU A 22 27.62 13.34 3.27
C LEU A 22 27.53 13.60 4.77
N ALA A 23 28.18 14.67 5.27
CA ALA A 23 28.12 15.03 6.69
C ALA A 23 26.68 15.31 7.14
N LYS A 24 25.87 15.98 6.32
CA LYS A 24 24.45 16.21 6.60
C LYS A 24 23.66 14.90 6.64
N LEU A 25 23.92 13.99 5.71
CA LEU A 25 23.25 12.68 5.70
C LEU A 25 23.62 11.84 6.92
N GLU A 26 24.91 11.81 7.30
CA GLU A 26 25.39 11.12 8.50
C GLU A 26 24.81 11.74 9.78
N GLN A 27 24.65 13.07 9.82
CA GLN A 27 23.97 13.77 10.92
C GLN A 27 22.47 13.43 10.98
N GLU A 28 21.77 13.38 9.85
CA GLU A 28 20.35 13.03 9.80
C GLU A 28 20.08 11.57 10.18
N LEU A 29 21.02 10.67 9.87
CA LEU A 29 20.96 9.25 10.25
C LEU A 29 21.53 8.99 11.65
N ASP A 30 22.24 9.95 12.22
CA ASP A 30 22.98 9.85 13.48
C ASP A 30 23.88 8.58 13.50
N ILE A 31 24.61 8.36 12.40
CA ILE A 31 25.58 7.27 12.23
C ILE A 31 26.56 7.60 11.09
N LEU A 32 27.80 7.13 11.19
CA LEU A 32 28.78 7.24 10.11
C LEU A 32 28.47 6.23 9.00
N LEU A 33 28.37 6.71 7.76
CA LEU A 33 28.22 5.88 6.57
C LEU A 33 29.57 5.51 5.97
N PHE A 34 30.61 6.30 6.25
CA PHE A 34 31.96 6.02 5.77
C PHE A 34 33.01 6.18 6.86
N THR A 35 34.03 5.33 6.81
CA THR A 35 35.25 5.48 7.61
C THR A 35 36.43 5.86 6.72
N ARG A 36 37.32 6.68 7.27
CA ARG A 36 38.58 7.05 6.62
C ARG A 36 39.69 6.14 7.12
N SER A 37 40.48 5.61 6.20
CA SER A 37 41.68 4.82 6.50
C SER A 37 42.86 5.35 5.67
N SER A 38 44.07 4.86 5.97
CA SER A 38 45.28 5.15 5.19
C SER A 38 45.15 4.75 3.71
N THR A 39 44.26 3.82 3.37
CA THR A 39 44.03 3.32 2.00
C THR A 39 42.84 3.99 1.29
N GLY A 40 42.12 4.88 1.96
CA GLY A 40 41.01 5.65 1.39
C GLY A 40 39.72 5.62 2.23
N LEU A 41 38.61 5.95 1.57
CA LEU A 41 37.27 5.97 2.15
C LEU A 41 36.58 4.61 1.93
N HIS A 42 36.05 4.03 3.00
CA HIS A 42 35.34 2.74 2.99
C HIS A 42 33.94 2.91 3.57
N ALA A 43 32.95 2.26 2.98
CA ALA A 43 31.59 2.25 3.53
C ALA A 43 31.59 1.46 4.85
N THR A 44 30.84 1.94 5.84
CA THR A 44 30.48 1.15 7.02
C THR A 44 29.36 0.17 6.66
N GLU A 45 29.00 -0.72 7.56
CA GLU A 45 27.80 -1.57 7.40
C GLU A 45 26.54 -0.72 7.14
N ALA A 46 26.35 0.36 7.91
CA ALA A 46 25.27 1.31 7.69
C ALA A 46 25.37 1.99 6.30
N GLY A 47 26.59 2.32 5.88
CA GLY A 47 26.89 2.81 4.53
C GLY A 47 26.45 1.85 3.43
N GLU A 48 26.75 0.57 3.57
CA GLU A 48 26.38 -0.47 2.60
C GLU A 48 24.86 -0.71 2.56
N ILE A 49 24.19 -0.75 3.72
CA ILE A 49 22.74 -0.86 3.80
C ILE A 49 22.08 0.33 3.10
N PHE A 50 22.46 1.55 3.46
CA PHE A 50 21.86 2.75 2.90
C PHE A 50 22.17 2.89 1.40
N LEU A 51 23.37 2.52 0.95
CA LEU A 51 23.75 2.54 -0.46
C LEU A 51 22.84 1.67 -1.32
N ARG A 52 22.52 0.44 -0.89
CA ARG A 52 21.60 -0.45 -1.63
C ARG A 52 20.23 0.20 -1.85
N ARG A 53 19.72 0.89 -0.83
CA ARG A 53 18.43 1.61 -0.89
C ARG A 53 18.52 2.86 -1.76
N ALA A 54 19.61 3.61 -1.67
CA ALA A 54 19.87 4.78 -2.49
C ALA A 54 19.97 4.42 -3.99
N GLU A 55 20.65 3.33 -4.34
CA GLU A 55 20.73 2.84 -5.72
C GLU A 55 19.35 2.49 -6.27
N ARG A 56 18.53 1.77 -5.49
CA ARG A 56 17.14 1.47 -5.85
C ARG A 56 16.30 2.74 -5.99
N ALA A 57 16.47 3.70 -5.10
CA ALA A 57 15.79 4.99 -5.18
C ALA A 57 16.13 5.69 -6.51
N VAL A 58 17.42 5.82 -6.84
CA VAL A 58 17.88 6.47 -8.09
C VAL A 58 17.32 5.79 -9.33
N ASN A 59 17.17 4.46 -9.34
CA ASN A 59 16.56 3.74 -10.46
C ASN A 59 15.12 4.21 -10.78
N TRP A 60 14.34 4.59 -9.76
CA TRP A 60 13.01 5.18 -9.98
C TRP A 60 13.07 6.55 -10.66
N LEU A 61 14.08 7.36 -10.35
CA LEU A 61 14.30 8.64 -11.03
C LEU A 61 14.82 8.43 -12.46
N THR A 62 15.65 7.43 -12.71
CA THR A 62 16.06 7.06 -14.07
C THR A 62 14.87 6.61 -14.93
N ALA A 63 13.87 5.95 -14.34
CA ALA A 63 12.65 5.58 -15.04
C ALA A 63 11.79 6.79 -15.47
N ILE A 64 11.93 7.95 -14.80
CA ILE A 64 11.31 9.20 -15.25
C ILE A 64 11.91 9.63 -16.59
N GLU A 65 13.24 9.54 -16.74
CA GLU A 65 13.94 9.97 -17.96
C GLU A 65 13.46 9.18 -19.17
N GLN A 66 13.33 7.86 -19.01
CA GLN A 66 12.81 6.97 -20.03
C GLN A 66 11.37 7.32 -20.43
N ALA A 67 10.56 7.82 -19.48
CA ALA A 67 9.18 8.21 -19.73
C ALA A 67 9.05 9.57 -20.44
N THR A 68 10.01 10.47 -20.28
CA THR A 68 9.96 11.84 -20.84
C THR A 68 10.29 11.94 -22.34
N SER A 69 10.52 10.82 -23.04
CA SER A 69 10.95 10.81 -24.45
C SER A 69 12.16 11.71 -24.73
N LEU A 70 12.98 12.01 -23.71
CA LEU A 70 14.25 12.75 -23.85
C LEU A 70 15.31 11.84 -24.50
N ARG A 71 15.03 11.34 -25.72
CA ARG A 71 16.08 10.88 -26.64
C ARG A 71 16.76 12.11 -27.22
N SER A 72 17.51 12.84 -26.41
CA SER A 72 18.51 13.76 -26.94
C SER A 72 19.74 12.94 -27.29
N GLY A 73 20.06 12.84 -28.58
CA GLY A 73 21.30 12.25 -29.10
C GLY A 73 22.58 13.03 -28.75
N ARG A 74 22.66 13.63 -27.56
CA ARG A 74 23.83 14.30 -27.02
C ARG A 74 24.14 13.75 -25.62
N LYS A 75 25.41 13.80 -25.23
CA LYS A 75 25.91 13.51 -23.87
C LYS A 75 25.34 14.51 -22.84
N THR A 76 24.03 14.60 -22.67
CA THR A 76 23.39 15.41 -21.63
C THR A 76 23.39 14.61 -20.33
N GLN A 77 23.66 15.30 -19.22
CA GLN A 77 23.61 14.68 -17.90
C GLN A 77 22.23 14.07 -17.61
N PRO A 78 22.14 13.01 -16.78
CA PRO A 78 20.86 12.44 -16.38
C PRO A 78 19.93 13.51 -15.79
N LEU A 79 18.65 13.49 -16.18
CA LEU A 79 17.58 14.33 -15.65
C LEU A 79 17.60 14.38 -14.12
N TYR A 80 17.76 13.23 -13.47
CA TYR A 80 17.69 13.13 -12.00
C TYR A 80 18.72 14.01 -11.28
N ARG A 81 19.84 14.36 -11.95
CA ARG A 81 20.85 15.27 -11.40
C ARG A 81 20.42 16.73 -11.39
N ARG A 82 19.40 17.08 -12.20
CA ARG A 82 18.80 18.42 -12.26
C ARG A 82 17.54 18.54 -11.41
N LEU A 83 17.10 17.44 -10.80
CA LEU A 83 15.93 17.40 -9.92
C LEU A 83 16.33 17.69 -8.49
N THR A 84 15.57 18.53 -7.81
CA THR A 84 15.73 18.80 -6.37
C THR A 84 14.67 18.09 -5.56
N SER A 85 14.97 17.73 -4.31
CA SER A 85 13.96 17.16 -3.41
C SER A 85 12.76 18.10 -3.22
N THR A 86 12.95 19.41 -3.27
CA THR A 86 11.87 20.40 -3.18
C THR A 86 10.92 20.29 -4.37
N GLN A 87 11.44 20.23 -5.59
CA GLN A 87 10.62 20.06 -6.80
C GLN A 87 9.86 18.72 -6.78
N LEU A 88 10.53 17.64 -6.38
CA LEU A 88 9.92 16.32 -6.25
C LEU A 88 8.77 16.27 -5.23
N ARG A 89 8.99 16.82 -4.02
CA ARG A 89 7.94 16.91 -2.99
C ARG A 89 6.79 17.83 -3.40
N THR A 90 7.11 18.92 -4.11
CA THR A 90 6.11 19.86 -4.63
C THR A 90 5.24 19.20 -5.69
N LEU A 91 5.82 18.47 -6.64
CA LEU A 91 5.09 17.70 -7.63
C LEU A 91 4.09 16.75 -6.96
N LEU A 92 4.57 15.93 -6.01
CA LEU A 92 3.72 14.96 -5.32
C LEU A 92 2.53 15.65 -4.64
N SER A 93 2.78 16.73 -3.89
CA SER A 93 1.73 17.46 -3.18
C SER A 93 0.71 18.12 -4.12
N VAL A 94 1.15 18.69 -5.25
CA VAL A 94 0.22 19.31 -6.22
C VAL A 94 -0.64 18.24 -6.90
N VAL A 95 -0.07 17.08 -7.23
CA VAL A 95 -0.83 15.94 -7.80
C VAL A 95 -1.88 15.43 -6.82
N GLU A 96 -1.52 15.26 -5.54
CA GLU A 96 -2.42 14.75 -4.50
C GLU A 96 -3.54 15.74 -4.14
N GLN A 97 -3.23 17.04 -4.06
CA GLN A 97 -4.17 18.05 -3.61
C GLN A 97 -5.03 18.65 -4.75
N GLY A 98 -4.64 18.46 -6.01
CA GLY A 98 -5.32 19.05 -7.18
C GLY A 98 -5.31 20.58 -7.22
N SER A 99 -4.48 21.22 -6.40
CA SER A 99 -4.45 22.68 -6.22
C SER A 99 -3.10 23.17 -5.70
N TYR A 100 -2.56 24.20 -6.36
CA TYR A 100 -1.33 24.87 -5.92
C TYR A 100 -1.48 25.49 -4.53
N SER A 101 -2.64 26.07 -4.21
CA SER A 101 -2.87 26.72 -2.91
C SER A 101 -2.94 25.71 -1.78
N ARG A 102 -3.64 24.58 -1.99
CA ARG A 102 -3.72 23.49 -1.01
C ARG A 102 -2.37 22.79 -0.83
N ALA A 103 -1.62 22.58 -1.92
CA ALA A 103 -0.27 22.05 -1.85
C ALA A 103 0.67 22.99 -1.07
N ALA A 104 0.56 24.30 -1.28
CA ALA A 104 1.34 25.29 -0.54
C ALA A 104 1.05 25.24 0.97
N GLN A 105 -0.23 25.18 1.35
CA GLN A 105 -0.63 24.99 2.74
C GLN A 105 -0.09 23.69 3.34
N HIS A 106 -0.21 22.57 2.62
CA HIS A 106 0.27 21.27 3.07
C HIS A 106 1.79 21.24 3.27
N LEU A 107 2.55 21.92 2.41
CA LEU A 107 4.02 21.98 2.49
C LEU A 107 4.54 23.08 3.42
N GLY A 108 3.67 23.93 4.00
CA GLY A 108 4.10 25.11 4.76
C GLY A 108 4.83 26.15 3.91
N LEU A 109 4.47 26.26 2.63
CA LEU A 109 5.08 27.16 1.66
C LEU A 109 4.08 28.21 1.17
N THR A 110 4.58 29.24 0.48
CA THR A 110 3.71 30.16 -0.25
C THR A 110 3.32 29.58 -1.61
N GLN A 111 2.12 29.91 -2.11
CA GLN A 111 1.68 29.48 -3.44
C GLN A 111 2.65 29.88 -4.58
N PRO A 112 3.25 31.10 -4.60
CA PRO A 112 4.28 31.44 -5.58
C PRO A 112 5.51 30.52 -5.54
N THR A 113 5.93 30.06 -4.35
CA THR A 113 7.05 29.11 -4.21
C THR A 113 6.72 27.77 -4.88
N VAL A 114 5.52 27.24 -4.62
CA VAL A 114 5.03 26.00 -5.22
C VAL A 114 4.95 26.12 -6.75
N HIS A 115 4.36 27.21 -7.24
CA HIS A 115 4.24 27.45 -8.68
C HIS A 115 5.62 27.55 -9.36
N ARG A 116 6.58 28.26 -8.75
CA ARG A 116 7.95 28.35 -9.27
C ARG A 116 8.62 26.99 -9.37
N ALA A 117 8.53 26.18 -8.31
CA ALA A 117 9.13 24.84 -8.30
C ALA A 117 8.55 23.93 -9.40
N ILE A 118 7.24 23.99 -9.64
CA ILE A 118 6.62 23.26 -10.75
C ILE A 118 7.06 23.80 -12.11
N LYS A 119 7.11 25.12 -12.31
CA LYS A 119 7.57 25.71 -13.57
C LYS A 119 9.02 25.36 -13.90
N GLU A 120 9.91 25.36 -12.90
CA GLU A 120 11.29 24.89 -13.07
C GLU A 120 11.33 23.40 -13.44
N LEU A 121 10.48 22.58 -12.83
CA LEU A 121 10.38 21.16 -13.16
C LEU A 121 9.87 20.94 -14.60
N GLU A 122 8.90 21.73 -15.05
CA GLU A 122 8.41 21.73 -16.44
C GLU A 122 9.51 22.09 -17.44
N ILE A 123 10.35 23.10 -17.11
CA ILE A 123 11.53 23.47 -17.92
C ILE A 123 12.53 22.31 -17.98
N VAL A 124 12.80 21.67 -16.84
CA VAL A 124 13.70 20.51 -16.75
C VAL A 124 13.16 19.35 -17.60
N CYS A 125 11.86 19.09 -17.58
CA CYS A 125 11.22 18.02 -18.35
C CYS A 125 10.93 18.39 -19.81
N ASN A 126 11.03 19.68 -20.16
CA ASN A 126 10.59 20.24 -21.44
C ASN A 126 9.13 19.89 -21.79
N GLN A 127 8.25 19.83 -20.79
CA GLN A 127 6.83 19.50 -20.94
C GLN A 127 6.00 20.19 -19.86
N GLU A 128 4.76 20.54 -20.20
CA GLU A 128 3.77 20.96 -19.20
C GLU A 128 3.32 19.77 -18.36
N LEU A 129 3.36 19.94 -17.04
CA LEU A 129 2.99 18.92 -16.07
C LEU A 129 1.55 19.11 -15.60
N PHE A 130 1.01 20.32 -15.69
CA PHE A 130 -0.34 20.60 -15.24
C PHE A 130 -1.08 21.54 -16.19
N GLN A 131 -2.36 21.26 -16.38
CA GLN A 131 -3.26 22.07 -17.18
C GLN A 131 -4.42 22.58 -16.33
N ARG A 132 -4.95 23.75 -16.68
CA ARG A 132 -6.17 24.27 -16.04
C ARG A 132 -7.38 23.61 -16.69
N SER A 133 -8.26 23.06 -15.87
CA SER A 133 -9.57 22.58 -16.27
C SER A 133 -10.68 23.25 -15.43
N PRO A 134 -11.95 23.16 -15.85
CA PRO A 134 -13.08 23.61 -15.05
C PRO A 134 -13.17 22.94 -13.66
N ALA A 135 -12.60 21.74 -13.51
CA ALA A 135 -12.58 20.98 -12.26
C ALA A 135 -11.36 21.31 -11.36
N GLY A 136 -10.42 22.13 -11.83
CA GLY A 136 -9.23 22.54 -11.09
C GLY A 136 -7.94 22.37 -11.89
N MET A 137 -6.83 22.11 -11.19
CA MET A 137 -5.56 21.78 -11.85
C MET A 137 -5.51 20.29 -12.14
N GLU A 138 -5.44 19.93 -13.42
CA GLU A 138 -5.34 18.54 -13.84
C GLU A 138 -3.89 18.17 -14.15
N PRO A 139 -3.34 17.12 -13.50
CA PRO A 139 -2.01 16.64 -13.82
C PRO A 139 -2.01 15.89 -15.14
N SER A 140 -1.03 16.18 -15.99
CA SER A 140 -0.76 15.44 -17.22
C SER A 140 -0.37 13.99 -16.92
N TRP A 141 -0.39 13.13 -17.94
CA TRP A 141 0.08 11.75 -17.80
C TRP A 141 1.51 11.69 -17.24
N LEU A 142 2.39 12.57 -17.71
CA LEU A 142 3.77 12.65 -17.24
C LEU A 142 3.82 13.05 -15.77
N ALA A 143 3.04 14.05 -15.34
CA ALA A 143 3.01 14.47 -13.94
C ALA A 143 2.54 13.36 -13.01
N ARG A 144 1.48 12.62 -13.38
CA ARG A 144 1.00 11.45 -12.61
C ARG A 144 2.08 10.37 -12.51
N LYS A 145 2.72 10.04 -13.63
CA LYS A 145 3.79 9.04 -13.66
C LYS A 145 5.00 9.47 -12.83
N MET A 146 5.43 10.73 -12.95
CA MET A 146 6.53 11.28 -12.17
C MET A 146 6.20 11.31 -10.67
N ALA A 147 4.99 11.71 -10.28
CA ALA A 147 4.57 11.71 -8.88
C ALA A 147 4.61 10.30 -8.29
N ARG A 148 4.14 9.29 -9.03
CA ARG A 148 4.25 7.88 -8.63
C ARG A 148 5.71 7.47 -8.42
N LEU A 149 6.57 7.67 -9.42
CA LEU A 149 7.99 7.30 -9.34
C LEU A 149 8.73 8.07 -8.23
N THR A 150 8.34 9.32 -7.99
CA THR A 150 8.85 10.14 -6.89
C THR A 150 8.45 9.57 -5.53
N SER A 151 7.20 9.13 -5.37
CA SER A 151 6.73 8.49 -4.15
C SER A 151 7.49 7.19 -3.88
N LEU A 152 7.79 6.41 -4.93
CA LEU A 152 8.63 5.20 -4.84
C LEU A 152 10.09 5.53 -4.46
N PHE A 153 10.68 6.56 -5.05
CA PHE A 153 12.00 7.08 -4.67
C PHE A 153 12.04 7.43 -3.18
N LEU A 154 11.08 8.24 -2.70
CA LEU A 154 11.01 8.65 -1.29
C LEU A 154 10.76 7.45 -0.36
N SER A 155 9.97 6.47 -0.80
CA SER A 155 9.76 5.21 -0.07
C SER A 155 11.06 4.45 0.13
N GLU A 156 11.92 4.30 -0.88
CA GLU A 156 13.20 3.59 -0.73
C GLU A 156 14.16 4.34 0.20
N ILE A 157 14.21 5.67 0.13
CA ILE A 157 15.00 6.48 1.08
C ILE A 157 14.51 6.29 2.51
N ARG A 158 13.18 6.29 2.73
CA ARG A 158 12.58 6.03 4.05
C ARG A 158 12.98 4.65 4.57
N LEU A 159 12.83 3.59 3.75
CA LEU A 159 13.21 2.23 4.15
C LEU A 159 14.71 2.12 4.47
N GLY A 160 15.58 2.81 3.74
CA GLY A 160 17.00 2.86 4.06
C GLY A 160 17.31 3.53 5.40
N ARG A 161 16.55 4.56 5.78
CA ARG A 161 16.66 5.14 7.13
C ARG A 161 16.24 4.14 8.20
N GLU A 162 15.09 3.48 8.00
CA GLU A 162 14.57 2.48 8.95
C GLU A 162 15.56 1.31 9.14
N GLU A 163 16.18 0.80 8.08
CA GLU A 163 17.18 -0.29 8.19
C GLU A 163 18.49 0.17 8.88
N VAL A 164 18.88 1.43 8.73
CA VAL A 164 20.04 2.00 9.43
C VAL A 164 19.73 2.22 10.91
N GLU A 165 18.53 2.69 11.25
CA GLU A 165 18.06 2.81 12.63
C GLU A 165 18.03 1.44 13.33
N GLU A 166 17.64 0.39 12.62
CA GLU A 166 17.65 -0.97 13.13
C GLU A 166 19.06 -1.44 13.57
N LEU A 167 20.11 -1.12 12.80
CA LEU A 167 21.49 -1.43 13.16
C LEU A 167 21.91 -0.81 14.49
N LYS A 168 21.30 0.31 14.88
CA LYS A 168 21.58 0.99 16.16
C LYS A 168 20.93 0.28 17.35
N GLY A 169 20.34 -0.90 17.15
CA GLY A 169 19.62 -1.65 18.18
C GLY A 169 18.25 -1.07 18.51
N LEU A 170 17.80 -0.07 17.75
CA LEU A 170 16.43 0.42 17.83
C LEU A 170 15.58 -0.62 17.09
N SER A 171 14.73 -1.38 17.78
CA SER A 171 13.70 -2.22 17.15
C SER A 171 12.58 -1.36 16.53
N ALA A 172 12.98 -0.32 15.80
CA ALA A 172 12.18 0.70 15.18
C ALA A 172 12.04 0.39 13.68
N GLY A 173 11.04 0.99 13.05
CA GLY A 173 10.67 0.74 11.66
C GLY A 173 9.16 0.77 11.51
N SER A 174 8.69 0.62 10.28
CA SER A 174 7.25 0.65 10.02
C SER A 174 6.74 -0.45 9.11
N VAL A 175 5.51 -0.88 9.37
CA VAL A 175 4.74 -1.76 8.49
C VAL A 175 3.39 -1.12 8.19
N ARG A 176 3.12 -0.83 6.92
CA ARG A 176 1.86 -0.24 6.43
C ARG A 176 1.08 -1.28 5.64
N ILE A 177 -0.06 -1.68 6.20
CA ILE A 177 -0.82 -2.86 5.76
C ILE A 177 -2.18 -2.41 5.23
N GLY A 178 -2.42 -2.57 3.94
CA GLY A 178 -3.78 -2.57 3.41
C GLY A 178 -4.48 -3.84 3.86
N CYS A 179 -5.57 -3.72 4.60
CA CYS A 179 -6.26 -4.88 5.15
C CYS A 179 -7.66 -4.96 4.55
N LEU A 180 -7.98 -6.06 3.85
CA LEU A 180 -9.33 -6.31 3.32
C LEU A 180 -10.20 -7.03 4.38
N PRO A 181 -11.54 -6.98 4.27
CA PRO A 181 -12.46 -7.30 5.38
C PRO A 181 -12.16 -8.57 6.18
N LEU A 182 -11.92 -9.70 5.51
CA LEU A 182 -11.62 -10.98 6.17
C LEU A 182 -10.34 -10.92 7.02
N ALA A 183 -9.29 -10.31 6.49
CA ALA A 183 -7.98 -10.27 7.13
C ALA A 183 -7.97 -9.44 8.43
N ARG A 184 -8.98 -8.57 8.62
CA ARG A 184 -9.08 -7.64 9.77
C ARG A 184 -9.54 -8.32 11.07
N THR A 185 -10.23 -9.46 10.99
CA THR A 185 -10.84 -10.06 12.19
C THR A 185 -9.80 -10.77 13.06
N LYS A 186 -8.95 -11.63 12.46
CA LYS A 186 -7.93 -12.39 13.21
C LYS A 186 -6.55 -12.39 12.53
N LEU A 187 -6.47 -12.66 11.22
CA LEU A 187 -5.20 -12.86 10.52
C LEU A 187 -4.18 -11.73 10.75
N VAL A 188 -4.51 -10.49 10.39
CA VAL A 188 -3.59 -9.35 10.56
C VAL A 188 -3.41 -8.97 12.03
N PRO A 189 -4.46 -8.81 12.87
CA PRO A 189 -4.27 -8.49 14.29
C PRO A 189 -3.40 -9.50 15.04
N HIS A 190 -3.53 -10.80 14.74
CA HIS A 190 -2.72 -11.85 15.34
C HIS A 190 -1.25 -11.68 14.96
N ALA A 191 -0.95 -11.58 13.66
CA ALA A 191 0.41 -11.38 13.18
C ALA A 191 1.04 -10.08 13.73
N VAL A 192 0.27 -9.00 13.84
CA VAL A 192 0.73 -7.72 14.41
C VAL A 192 1.06 -7.86 15.90
N THR A 193 0.22 -8.57 16.66
CA THR A 193 0.46 -8.79 18.10
C THR A 193 1.74 -9.59 18.33
N HIS A 194 1.96 -10.66 17.56
CA HIS A 194 3.20 -11.43 17.62
C HIS A 194 4.42 -10.62 17.18
N LEU A 195 4.27 -9.78 16.14
CA LEU A 195 5.35 -8.91 15.67
C LEU A 195 5.76 -7.90 16.75
N LEU A 196 4.81 -7.26 17.42
CA LEU A 196 5.09 -6.24 18.44
C LEU A 196 5.72 -6.82 19.71
N ASN A 197 5.51 -8.11 20.00
CA ASN A 197 6.24 -8.79 21.06
C ASN A 197 7.74 -8.93 20.74
N GLU A 198 8.09 -9.05 19.46
CA GLU A 198 9.49 -9.15 18.98
C GLU A 198 10.11 -7.79 18.66
N PHE A 199 9.29 -6.81 18.23
CA PHE A 199 9.71 -5.46 17.85
C PHE A 199 8.86 -4.40 18.56
N PRO A 200 9.09 -4.16 19.87
CA PRO A 200 8.20 -3.32 20.68
C PRO A 200 8.14 -1.84 20.27
N ALA A 201 9.16 -1.35 19.55
CA ALA A 201 9.23 0.04 19.06
C ALA A 201 8.76 0.20 17.60
N ALA A 202 8.26 -0.87 16.97
CA ALA A 202 7.77 -0.81 15.60
C ALA A 202 6.47 -0.01 15.50
N HIS A 203 6.34 0.78 14.42
CA HIS A 203 5.12 1.50 14.10
C HIS A 203 4.29 0.72 13.08
N ILE A 204 3.09 0.29 13.47
CA ILE A 204 2.20 -0.48 12.62
C ILE A 204 1.00 0.38 12.22
N SER A 205 0.71 0.41 10.92
CA SER A 205 -0.47 1.06 10.37
C SER A 205 -1.30 0.02 9.62
N ILE A 206 -2.55 -0.16 10.06
CA ILE A 206 -3.55 -1.02 9.39
C ILE A 206 -4.56 -0.09 8.72
N ILE A 207 -4.60 -0.11 7.40
CA ILE A 207 -5.44 0.75 6.58
C ILE A 207 -6.57 -0.09 6.01
N ASP A 208 -7.80 0.30 6.29
CA ASP A 208 -8.98 -0.23 5.62
C ASP A 208 -9.45 0.70 4.50
N GLY A 209 -10.34 0.19 3.65
CA GLY A 209 -10.89 0.94 2.53
C GLY A 209 -11.20 0.08 1.30
N PRO A 210 -11.65 0.71 0.22
CA PRO A 210 -11.85 0.07 -1.08
C PRO A 210 -10.55 -0.53 -1.63
N TYR A 211 -10.66 -1.64 -2.36
CA TYR A 211 -9.51 -2.33 -2.94
C TYR A 211 -8.70 -1.44 -3.89
N GLU A 212 -9.38 -0.66 -4.75
CA GLU A 212 -8.71 0.21 -5.73
C GLU A 212 -7.86 1.31 -5.06
N GLU A 213 -8.33 1.86 -3.94
CA GLU A 213 -7.57 2.86 -3.17
C GLU A 213 -6.34 2.21 -2.52
N GLN A 214 -6.48 1.00 -1.97
CA GLN A 214 -5.34 0.27 -1.40
C GLN A 214 -4.34 -0.12 -2.50
N LEU A 215 -4.79 -0.59 -3.66
CA LEU A 215 -3.93 -0.91 -4.78
C LEU A 215 -3.18 0.34 -5.28
N HIS A 216 -3.87 1.47 -5.38
CA HIS A 216 -3.23 2.75 -5.69
C HIS A 216 -2.15 3.10 -4.66
N ALA A 217 -2.47 3.04 -3.37
CA ALA A 217 -1.52 3.33 -2.29
C ALA A 217 -0.31 2.38 -2.28
N LEU A 218 -0.53 1.09 -2.57
CA LEU A 218 0.53 0.10 -2.74
C LEU A 218 1.46 0.47 -3.90
N LEU A 219 0.91 0.77 -5.08
CA LEU A 219 1.68 1.15 -6.27
C LEU A 219 2.45 2.48 -6.12
N HIS A 220 2.06 3.31 -5.16
CA HIS A 220 2.74 4.56 -4.80
C HIS A 220 3.67 4.41 -3.58
N GLY A 221 3.78 3.23 -2.96
CA GLY A 221 4.64 3.01 -1.80
C GLY A 221 4.18 3.65 -0.50
N GLN A 222 2.89 3.98 -0.45
CA GLN A 222 2.18 4.40 0.76
C GLN A 222 1.73 3.20 1.58
N LEU A 223 1.50 2.05 0.93
CA LEU A 223 1.38 0.74 1.57
C LEU A 223 2.58 -0.14 1.22
N ASP A 224 2.96 -1.00 2.16
CA ASP A 224 4.00 -2.00 1.97
C ASP A 224 3.40 -3.27 1.36
N MET A 225 2.20 -3.65 1.81
CA MET A 225 1.46 -4.83 1.34
C MET A 225 -0.05 -4.66 1.49
N ILE A 226 -0.82 -5.49 0.79
CA ILE A 226 -2.25 -5.70 1.01
C ILE A 226 -2.47 -7.16 1.43
N VAL A 227 -3.25 -7.38 2.48
CA VAL A 227 -3.62 -8.72 2.97
C VAL A 227 -5.11 -8.92 2.81
N GLY A 228 -5.49 -9.98 2.07
CA GLY A 228 -6.88 -10.36 1.87
C GLY A 228 -7.17 -11.03 0.53
N ALA A 229 -8.42 -10.96 0.09
CA ALA A 229 -8.86 -11.62 -1.14
C ALA A 229 -8.04 -11.19 -2.36
N LEU A 230 -7.44 -12.17 -3.03
CA LEU A 230 -6.69 -12.04 -4.27
C LEU A 230 -7.63 -11.72 -5.45
N ARG A 231 -7.04 -11.29 -6.56
CA ARG A 231 -7.72 -11.02 -7.83
C ARG A 231 -7.10 -11.85 -8.95
N HIS A 232 -7.97 -12.44 -9.76
CA HIS A 232 -7.61 -13.23 -10.93
C HIS A 232 -8.53 -12.81 -12.10
N PRO A 233 -7.99 -12.27 -13.21
CA PRO A 233 -6.57 -11.96 -13.44
C PRO A 233 -6.03 -10.87 -12.50
N SER A 234 -4.69 -10.76 -12.41
CA SER A 234 -4.05 -9.67 -11.64
C SER A 234 -4.44 -8.31 -12.23
N PRO A 235 -4.88 -7.34 -11.42
CA PRO A 235 -5.28 -6.01 -11.89
C PRO A 235 -4.10 -5.15 -12.37
N SER A 236 -2.86 -5.53 -12.03
CA SER A 236 -1.66 -4.79 -12.45
C SER A 236 -0.47 -5.73 -12.70
N PRO A 237 0.36 -5.49 -13.74
CA PRO A 237 1.61 -6.22 -13.92
C PRO A 237 2.71 -5.80 -12.93
N GLU A 238 2.49 -4.73 -12.16
CA GLU A 238 3.44 -4.17 -11.20
C GLU A 238 3.29 -4.74 -9.78
N ILE A 239 2.42 -5.72 -9.59
CA ILE A 239 2.20 -6.40 -8.30
C ILE A 239 2.48 -7.89 -8.40
N GLU A 240 2.80 -8.49 -7.26
CA GLU A 240 2.91 -9.92 -7.06
C GLU A 240 1.92 -10.34 -5.98
N GLN A 241 1.29 -11.50 -6.19
CA GLN A 241 0.26 -12.05 -5.30
C GLN A 241 0.71 -13.43 -4.82
N GLN A 242 0.81 -13.60 -3.50
CA GLN A 242 1.12 -14.85 -2.84
C GLN A 242 -0.15 -15.41 -2.22
N PHE A 243 -0.49 -16.66 -2.57
CA PHE A 243 -1.58 -17.40 -1.96
C PHE A 243 -1.23 -17.81 -0.52
N LEU A 244 -2.17 -17.65 0.41
CA LEU A 244 -2.08 -18.17 1.78
C LEU A 244 -3.04 -19.35 1.95
N PHE A 245 -4.33 -19.11 1.76
CA PHE A 245 -5.37 -20.13 1.90
C PHE A 245 -6.61 -19.75 1.09
N ARG A 246 -7.52 -20.70 0.95
CA ARG A 246 -8.83 -20.48 0.33
C ARG A 246 -9.89 -20.32 1.41
N ASP A 247 -10.76 -19.32 1.27
CA ASP A 247 -11.92 -19.14 2.15
C ASP A 247 -13.21 -19.07 1.35
N SER A 248 -14.33 -19.48 1.95
CA SER A 248 -15.63 -19.57 1.29
C SER A 248 -16.69 -18.81 2.08
N LEU A 249 -17.79 -18.45 1.42
CA LEU A 249 -18.90 -17.76 2.09
C LEU A 249 -19.81 -18.77 2.79
N HIS A 250 -20.38 -18.34 3.91
CA HIS A 250 -21.37 -19.06 4.70
C HIS A 250 -22.63 -18.20 4.85
N LEU A 251 -23.75 -18.85 5.12
CA LEU A 251 -24.94 -18.15 5.62
C LEU A 251 -24.68 -17.79 7.07
N VAL A 252 -24.77 -16.51 7.40
CA VAL A 252 -24.57 -16.00 8.75
C VAL A 252 -25.85 -15.37 9.27
N VAL A 253 -26.24 -15.77 10.47
CA VAL A 253 -27.47 -15.39 11.17
C VAL A 253 -27.20 -15.15 12.66
N ARG A 254 -28.15 -14.56 13.39
CA ARG A 254 -28.11 -14.56 14.87
C ARG A 254 -28.17 -15.98 15.42
N ALA A 255 -27.54 -16.23 16.57
CA ALA A 255 -27.47 -17.57 17.16
C ALA A 255 -28.85 -18.18 17.48
N SER A 256 -29.86 -17.35 17.75
CA SER A 256 -31.24 -17.77 18.03
C SER A 256 -32.15 -17.82 16.79
N HIS A 257 -31.59 -17.70 15.58
CA HIS A 257 -32.34 -17.75 14.32
C HIS A 257 -32.80 -19.19 14.01
N PRO A 258 -33.97 -19.40 13.36
CA PRO A 258 -34.42 -20.74 12.95
C PRO A 258 -33.49 -21.51 12.00
N LEU A 259 -32.55 -20.81 11.35
CA LEU A 259 -31.51 -21.39 10.48
C LEU A 259 -30.18 -21.66 11.20
N ALA A 260 -30.03 -21.26 12.47
CA ALA A 260 -28.79 -21.45 13.20
C ALA A 260 -28.41 -22.94 13.26
N GLY A 261 -27.18 -23.27 12.84
CA GLY A 261 -26.67 -24.64 12.83
C GLY A 261 -27.27 -25.56 11.76
N ARG A 262 -28.21 -25.10 10.93
CA ARG A 262 -28.76 -25.88 9.81
C ARG A 262 -27.81 -25.85 8.61
N ALA A 263 -27.81 -26.93 7.82
CA ALA A 263 -27.25 -26.91 6.47
C ALA A 263 -28.00 -25.89 5.58
N ALA A 264 -27.42 -25.55 4.42
CA ALA A 264 -28.01 -24.59 3.50
C ALA A 264 -29.49 -24.95 3.21
N PRO A 265 -30.45 -24.03 3.45
CA PRO A 265 -31.85 -24.31 3.29
C PRO A 265 -32.22 -24.42 1.80
N PRO A 266 -33.30 -25.13 1.44
CA PRO A 266 -33.74 -25.26 0.07
C PRO A 266 -34.10 -23.89 -0.54
N THR A 267 -33.97 -23.78 -1.87
CA THR A 267 -34.20 -22.56 -2.67
C THR A 267 -35.51 -21.83 -2.30
N ALA A 268 -36.59 -22.55 -2.04
CA ALA A 268 -37.88 -21.98 -1.68
C ALA A 268 -37.85 -21.20 -0.34
N GLU A 269 -37.06 -21.66 0.64
CA GLU A 269 -36.91 -21.00 1.93
C GLU A 269 -36.03 -19.75 1.78
N LEU A 270 -34.94 -19.82 1.00
CA LEU A 270 -34.03 -18.69 0.73
C LEU A 270 -34.74 -17.46 0.13
N ARG A 271 -35.76 -17.67 -0.71
CA ARG A 271 -36.57 -16.61 -1.33
C ARG A 271 -37.34 -15.76 -0.32
N ASN A 272 -37.69 -16.34 0.82
CA ASN A 272 -38.55 -15.68 1.83
C ASN A 272 -37.75 -15.02 2.95
N LEU A 273 -36.41 -15.10 2.92
CA LEU A 273 -35.55 -14.49 3.92
C LEU A 273 -35.30 -13.01 3.64
N GLY A 274 -35.10 -12.24 4.70
CA GLY A 274 -34.55 -10.88 4.58
C GLY A 274 -33.04 -10.94 4.39
N TRP A 275 -32.49 -10.17 3.45
CA TRP A 275 -31.04 -10.23 3.16
C TRP A 275 -30.32 -8.93 3.50
N ILE A 276 -29.10 -9.11 4.02
CA ILE A 276 -28.06 -8.08 4.06
C ILE A 276 -27.07 -8.42 2.95
N ALA A 277 -26.96 -7.55 1.96
CA ALA A 277 -26.18 -7.79 0.76
C ALA A 277 -24.94 -6.88 0.72
N PRO A 278 -23.82 -7.35 0.11
CA PRO A 278 -22.66 -6.50 -0.13
C PRO A 278 -23.01 -5.34 -1.06
N LYS A 279 -22.20 -4.27 -0.96
CA LYS A 279 -22.30 -3.07 -1.80
C LYS A 279 -22.26 -3.41 -3.29
N HIS A 280 -23.12 -2.76 -4.08
CA HIS A 280 -23.07 -2.81 -5.54
C HIS A 280 -21.67 -2.52 -6.10
N ASN A 281 -21.36 -3.12 -7.25
CA ASN A 281 -20.07 -3.01 -7.95
C ASN A 281 -18.87 -3.50 -7.12
N THR A 282 -19.05 -4.57 -6.33
CA THR A 282 -17.96 -5.25 -5.62
C THR A 282 -17.91 -6.73 -5.99
N PRO A 283 -16.73 -7.38 -5.94
CA PRO A 283 -16.62 -8.83 -6.15
C PRO A 283 -17.49 -9.64 -5.16
N ALA A 284 -17.71 -9.08 -3.96
CA ALA A 284 -18.61 -9.66 -2.99
C ALA A 284 -20.06 -9.68 -3.47
N ARG A 285 -20.52 -8.58 -4.09
CA ARG A 285 -21.86 -8.53 -4.68
C ARG A 285 -22.02 -9.44 -5.89
N GLU A 286 -20.99 -9.56 -6.73
CA GLU A 286 -21.02 -10.50 -7.86
C GLU A 286 -21.16 -11.95 -7.38
N THR A 287 -20.42 -12.33 -6.33
CA THR A 287 -20.54 -13.67 -5.74
C THR A 287 -21.92 -13.89 -5.13
N PHE A 288 -22.45 -12.87 -4.45
CA PHE A 288 -23.81 -12.89 -3.90
C PHE A 288 -24.84 -13.10 -5.02
N SER A 289 -24.83 -12.28 -6.08
CA SER A 289 -25.76 -12.43 -7.20
C SER A 289 -25.63 -13.80 -7.90
N ARG A 290 -24.40 -14.31 -8.05
CA ARG A 290 -24.15 -15.63 -8.65
C ARG A 290 -24.73 -16.76 -7.81
N PHE A 291 -24.58 -16.71 -6.48
CA PHE A 291 -25.18 -17.69 -5.57
C PHE A 291 -26.70 -17.83 -5.77
N PHE A 292 -27.41 -16.71 -5.96
CA PHE A 292 -28.84 -16.72 -6.27
C PHE A 292 -29.13 -17.30 -7.66
N ALA A 293 -28.38 -16.85 -8.68
CA ALA A 293 -28.54 -17.33 -10.05
C ALA A 293 -28.32 -18.85 -10.15
N ASP A 294 -27.27 -19.38 -9.51
CA ASP A 294 -26.95 -20.81 -9.45
C ASP A 294 -28.03 -21.60 -8.69
N SER A 295 -28.73 -20.94 -7.75
CA SER A 295 -29.88 -21.50 -7.04
C SER A 295 -31.18 -21.41 -7.85
N GLY A 296 -31.16 -20.86 -9.08
CA GLY A 296 -32.29 -20.79 -9.99
C GLY A 296 -33.28 -19.65 -9.73
N PHE A 297 -32.85 -18.55 -9.09
CA PHE A 297 -33.70 -17.37 -8.88
C PHE A 297 -32.94 -16.07 -8.73
N ASP A 298 -33.62 -14.93 -8.92
CA ASP A 298 -33.01 -13.63 -8.70
C ASP A 298 -32.91 -13.28 -7.21
N PRO A 299 -31.89 -12.50 -6.80
CA PRO A 299 -31.84 -11.94 -5.46
C PRO A 299 -33.12 -11.16 -5.13
N PRO A 300 -33.61 -11.19 -3.88
CA PRO A 300 -34.77 -10.40 -3.47
C PRO A 300 -34.59 -8.91 -3.75
N THR A 301 -35.66 -8.21 -4.09
CA THR A 301 -35.62 -6.76 -4.39
C THR A 301 -35.40 -5.92 -3.14
N GLN A 302 -35.95 -6.33 -1.99
CA GLN A 302 -35.81 -5.63 -0.72
C GLN A 302 -34.63 -6.19 0.09
N MET A 303 -33.47 -5.55 -0.04
CA MET A 303 -32.26 -5.92 0.70
C MET A 303 -31.65 -4.70 1.38
N ILE A 304 -31.00 -4.94 2.52
CA ILE A 304 -30.14 -3.93 3.14
C ILE A 304 -28.77 -4.05 2.49
N GLU A 305 -28.31 -2.98 1.84
CA GLU A 305 -26.95 -2.91 1.35
C GLU A 305 -26.00 -2.46 2.48
N CYS A 306 -25.03 -3.31 2.84
CA CYS A 306 -24.07 -2.98 3.88
C CYS A 306 -22.75 -3.73 3.70
N SER A 307 -21.62 -3.04 3.86
CA SER A 307 -20.27 -3.62 3.86
C SER A 307 -19.54 -3.48 5.20
N SER A 308 -20.13 -2.74 6.16
CA SER A 308 -19.55 -2.56 7.50
C SER A 308 -19.88 -3.77 8.36
N LEU A 309 -18.86 -4.55 8.74
CA LEU A 309 -19.05 -5.73 9.58
C LEU A 309 -19.75 -5.42 10.90
N VAL A 310 -19.43 -4.28 11.53
CA VAL A 310 -20.05 -3.85 12.79
C VAL A 310 -21.54 -3.56 12.60
N ALA A 311 -21.92 -2.93 11.49
CA ALA A 311 -23.33 -2.67 11.18
C ALA A 311 -24.06 -3.97 10.80
N ILE A 312 -23.43 -4.84 10.00
CA ILE A 312 -23.99 -6.16 9.66
C ILE A 312 -24.26 -6.96 10.95
N ARG A 313 -23.33 -6.96 11.90
CA ARG A 313 -23.51 -7.62 13.20
C ARG A 313 -24.76 -7.13 13.93
N SER A 314 -24.93 -5.81 14.08
CA SER A 314 -26.13 -5.26 14.74
C SER A 314 -27.41 -5.65 14.00
N LEU A 315 -27.42 -5.50 12.67
CA LEU A 315 -28.57 -5.86 11.84
C LEU A 315 -28.95 -7.35 11.98
N LEU A 316 -27.97 -8.25 12.05
CA LEU A 316 -28.20 -9.68 12.28
C LEU A 316 -28.74 -9.95 13.67
N LEU A 317 -28.20 -9.31 14.71
CA LEU A 317 -28.64 -9.51 16.09
C LEU A 317 -30.08 -9.01 16.32
N ASP A 318 -30.48 -7.95 15.62
CA ASP A 318 -31.78 -7.28 15.80
C ASP A 318 -32.86 -7.75 14.80
N SER A 319 -32.59 -8.76 13.97
CA SER A 319 -33.58 -9.22 12.96
C SER A 319 -33.39 -10.67 12.51
N ASP A 320 -34.36 -11.19 11.74
CA ASP A 320 -34.29 -12.50 11.06
C ASP A 320 -33.69 -12.39 9.66
N ARG A 321 -32.68 -11.53 9.53
CA ARG A 321 -31.95 -11.36 8.27
C ARG A 321 -30.77 -12.32 8.19
N VAL A 322 -30.36 -12.58 6.95
CA VAL A 322 -29.22 -13.43 6.61
C VAL A 322 -28.19 -12.63 5.82
N ALA A 323 -26.92 -12.90 6.08
CA ALA A 323 -25.80 -12.34 5.32
C ALA A 323 -24.94 -13.46 4.72
N LEU A 324 -24.31 -13.20 3.58
CA LEU A 324 -23.23 -14.05 3.05
C LEU A 324 -21.88 -13.47 3.44
N LEU A 325 -21.19 -14.14 4.35
CA LEU A 325 -19.89 -13.70 4.87
C LEU A 325 -18.91 -14.87 4.91
N PRO A 326 -17.59 -14.60 4.81
CA PRO A 326 -16.61 -15.61 5.17
C PRO A 326 -16.75 -15.96 6.66
N ALA A 327 -16.75 -17.25 7.01
CA ALA A 327 -16.94 -17.67 8.41
C ALA A 327 -15.89 -17.06 9.34
N ARG A 328 -14.64 -16.96 8.88
CA ARG A 328 -13.52 -16.32 9.60
C ARG A 328 -13.76 -14.85 9.93
N GLN A 329 -14.61 -14.16 9.18
CA GLN A 329 -14.92 -12.76 9.43
C GLN A 329 -15.79 -12.56 10.67
N VAL A 330 -16.59 -13.58 11.05
CA VAL A 330 -17.51 -13.57 12.20
C VAL A 330 -17.17 -14.63 13.25
N GLU A 331 -15.96 -15.18 13.19
CA GLU A 331 -15.56 -16.33 14.02
C GLU A 331 -15.60 -15.99 15.51
N LEU A 332 -15.22 -14.76 15.90
CA LEU A 332 -15.30 -14.30 17.28
C LEU A 332 -16.75 -14.30 17.79
N GLU A 333 -17.69 -13.84 16.96
CA GLU A 333 -19.11 -13.80 17.27
C GLU A 333 -19.74 -15.20 17.34
N VAL A 334 -19.25 -16.13 16.54
CA VAL A 334 -19.66 -17.54 16.58
C VAL A 334 -19.11 -18.20 17.85
N GLU A 335 -17.83 -17.98 18.19
CA GLU A 335 -17.21 -18.46 19.43
C GLU A 335 -17.92 -17.93 20.69
N MET A 336 -18.38 -16.68 20.65
CA MET A 336 -19.18 -16.06 21.72
C MET A 336 -20.65 -16.51 21.75
N GLY A 337 -21.11 -17.30 20.77
CA GLY A 337 -22.47 -17.80 20.71
C GLY A 337 -23.53 -16.73 20.42
N ILE A 338 -23.15 -15.60 19.81
CA ILE A 338 -24.09 -14.51 19.46
C ILE A 338 -24.51 -14.56 17.98
N LEU A 339 -23.64 -15.06 17.10
CA LEU A 339 -23.95 -15.37 15.70
C LEU A 339 -23.77 -16.87 15.45
N ALA A 340 -24.37 -17.36 14.36
CA ALA A 340 -24.17 -18.71 13.86
C ALA A 340 -23.87 -18.64 12.36
N ALA A 341 -22.90 -19.43 11.91
CA ALA A 341 -22.61 -19.67 10.50
C ALA A 341 -23.12 -21.06 10.09
N SER A 342 -23.50 -21.23 8.82
CA SER A 342 -23.86 -22.55 8.29
C SER A 342 -22.69 -23.54 8.44
N PRO A 343 -22.92 -24.82 8.82
CA PRO A 343 -21.84 -25.79 9.03
C PRO A 343 -21.02 -26.06 7.77
N GLN A 344 -21.65 -25.97 6.60
CA GLN A 344 -21.01 -26.15 5.31
C GLN A 344 -20.85 -24.80 4.59
N PRO A 345 -19.73 -24.60 3.88
CA PRO A 345 -19.56 -23.45 3.02
C PRO A 345 -20.49 -23.54 1.80
N LEU A 346 -20.84 -22.38 1.24
CA LEU A 346 -21.60 -22.30 0.00
C LEU A 346 -20.72 -22.67 -1.20
N GLU A 347 -21.19 -23.63 -2.01
CA GLU A 347 -20.49 -24.07 -3.21
C GLU A 347 -20.26 -22.90 -4.19
N GLY A 348 -19.13 -22.93 -4.92
CA GLY A 348 -18.79 -21.90 -5.91
C GLY A 348 -18.40 -20.53 -5.33
N THR A 349 -18.40 -20.35 -4.01
CA THR A 349 -18.10 -19.05 -3.37
C THR A 349 -16.65 -18.89 -2.91
N GLY A 350 -15.82 -19.92 -3.09
CA GLY A 350 -14.44 -19.94 -2.64
C GLY A 350 -13.58 -18.84 -3.28
N ARG A 351 -12.76 -18.18 -2.46
CA ARG A 351 -11.80 -17.15 -2.85
C ARG A 351 -10.43 -17.42 -2.29
N ASP A 352 -9.44 -17.13 -3.11
CA ASP A 352 -8.06 -17.19 -2.70
C ASP A 352 -7.74 -15.95 -1.86
N ILE A 353 -7.25 -16.18 -0.66
CA ILE A 353 -6.81 -15.16 0.30
C ILE A 353 -5.29 -15.18 0.31
N GLY A 354 -4.69 -14.00 0.34
CA GLY A 354 -3.25 -13.91 0.22
C GLY A 354 -2.68 -12.53 0.51
N ILE A 355 -1.42 -12.38 0.12
CA ILE A 355 -0.62 -11.17 0.28
C ILE A 355 -0.37 -10.60 -1.13
N THR A 356 -0.59 -9.31 -1.29
CA THR A 356 -0.26 -8.56 -2.51
C THR A 356 0.83 -7.54 -2.20
N VAL A 357 1.92 -7.57 -2.95
CA VAL A 357 3.06 -6.64 -2.81
C VAL A 357 3.41 -6.03 -4.16
N ARG A 358 4.18 -4.95 -4.16
CA ARG A 358 4.78 -4.44 -5.41
C ARG A 358 5.82 -5.44 -5.91
N LYS A 359 5.86 -5.63 -7.23
CA LYS A 359 6.92 -6.37 -7.91
C LYS A 359 8.28 -5.76 -7.60
N ASN A 360 9.29 -6.60 -7.37
CA ASN A 360 10.65 -6.21 -6.99
C ASN A 360 10.75 -5.40 -5.68
N TRP A 361 9.73 -5.42 -4.83
CA TRP A 361 9.80 -4.83 -3.49
C TRP A 361 10.82 -5.58 -2.64
N GLN A 362 11.64 -4.85 -1.90
CA GLN A 362 12.60 -5.42 -0.95
C GLN A 362 12.14 -5.09 0.46
N PRO A 363 11.50 -6.04 1.17
CA PRO A 363 11.06 -5.82 2.53
C PRO A 363 12.25 -5.66 3.48
N THR A 364 12.11 -4.77 4.47
CA THR A 364 13.02 -4.67 5.63
C THR A 364 12.93 -5.93 6.50
N ARG A 365 13.80 -6.08 7.51
CA ARG A 365 13.74 -7.24 8.40
C ARG A 365 12.40 -7.31 9.15
N LEU A 366 11.91 -6.19 9.67
CA LEU A 366 10.60 -6.09 10.32
C LEU A 366 9.48 -6.56 9.39
N GLN A 367 9.48 -6.07 8.15
CA GLN A 367 8.47 -6.43 7.15
C GLN A 367 8.55 -7.91 6.75
N LYS A 368 9.77 -8.46 6.58
CA LYS A 368 9.98 -9.90 6.35
C LYS A 368 9.44 -10.75 7.49
N ARG A 369 9.67 -10.32 8.73
CA ARG A 369 9.14 -11.03 9.90
C ARG A 369 7.62 -11.02 9.92
N PHE A 370 7.01 -9.88 9.61
CA PHE A 370 5.55 -9.78 9.50
C PHE A 370 4.99 -10.72 8.42
N LEU A 371 5.60 -10.77 7.22
CA LEU A 371 5.20 -11.71 6.17
C LEU A 371 5.28 -13.17 6.66
N ALA A 372 6.36 -13.55 7.33
CA ALA A 372 6.51 -14.89 7.88
C ALA A 372 5.47 -15.23 8.97
N LEU A 373 5.00 -14.25 9.75
CA LEU A 373 3.93 -14.45 10.73
C LEU A 373 2.56 -14.67 10.06
N LEU A 374 2.33 -14.08 8.88
CA LEU A 374 1.12 -14.33 8.09
C LEU A 374 1.12 -15.72 7.45
N ASP A 375 2.27 -16.21 6.99
CA ASP A 375 2.40 -17.54 6.36
C ASP A 375 2.18 -18.70 7.35
N ASN A 376 2.35 -18.45 8.65
CA ASN A 376 2.18 -19.45 9.71
C ASN A 376 0.78 -19.46 10.34
N PHE A 377 -0.16 -18.68 9.81
CA PHE A 377 -1.55 -18.62 10.25
C PHE A 377 -2.41 -19.63 9.50
#